data_AF-A0A4S8LST8-F1
#
_entry.id   AF-A0A4S8LST8-F1
#
_cell.length_a   1.000
_cell.length_b   1.000
_cell.length_c   1.000
_cell.angle_alpha   90.00
_cell.angle_beta   90.00
_cell.angle_gamma   90.00
#
_symmetry.space_group_name_H-M   'P 1'
#
loop_
_entity.id
_entity.type
_entity.pdbx_description
1 polymer ?
#
loop_
_entity_poly.entity_id
_entity_poly.type
_entity_poly.pdbx_seq_one_letter_code
_entity_poly.pdbx_strand_id
1 'polypeptide(L)'
;NSPSRDMLHSTRVSSESDIPQMKQVLAESLVDLAKYDAHIERLMGIVAELQQKRADLKKYVDEHRSLLSSMRRFPPEILGEIFGFCCSEYGLSVNREISLEDFQVDPPTLILSQICSRWRDIVISSPSLW
;
A
#
# COMPACT_ATOMS: atom_id res chain seq x y z
N ASN A 1 -8.93 -11.34 41.95
CA ASN A 1 -9.51 -12.40 42.80
C ASN A 1 -11.01 -12.44 42.61
N SER A 2 -11.48 -13.07 41.54
CA SER A 2 -12.91 -13.17 41.21
C SER A 2 -13.54 -14.36 41.95
N PRO A 3 -14.56 -14.16 42.80
CA PRO A 3 -15.24 -15.25 43.52
C PRO A 3 -16.19 -16.07 42.63
N SER A 4 -16.43 -15.62 41.39
CA SER A 4 -17.56 -16.09 40.58
C SER A 4 -17.31 -17.38 39.78
N ARG A 5 -16.06 -17.83 39.64
CA ARG A 5 -15.75 -19.03 38.85
C ARG A 5 -16.13 -20.34 39.57
N ASP A 6 -16.03 -20.37 40.90
CA ASP A 6 -16.37 -21.55 41.70
C ASP A 6 -17.88 -21.76 41.88
N MET A 7 -18.70 -20.73 41.62
CA MET A 7 -20.16 -20.82 41.73
C MET A 7 -20.85 -21.42 40.50
N LEU A 8 -20.22 -21.38 39.32
CA LEU A 8 -20.82 -21.86 38.07
C LEU A 8 -20.89 -23.39 37.97
N HIS A 9 -20.17 -24.11 38.84
CA HIS A 9 -20.16 -25.57 38.89
C HIS A 9 -20.82 -26.16 40.15
N SER A 10 -21.39 -25.34 41.03
CA SER A 10 -21.97 -25.79 42.29
C SER A 10 -23.48 -26.00 42.15
N THR A 11 -23.96 -27.24 42.26
CA THR A 11 -25.39 -27.63 42.35
C THR A 11 -26.09 -27.11 43.62
N ARG A 12 -25.46 -26.19 44.38
CA ARG A 12 -26.09 -25.53 45.50
C ARG A 12 -27.02 -24.45 44.97
N VAL A 13 -28.31 -24.64 45.18
CA VAL A 13 -29.34 -23.59 45.07
C VAL A 13 -28.78 -22.34 45.76
N SER A 14 -28.47 -21.30 45.00
CA SER A 14 -28.01 -20.02 45.54
C SER A 14 -28.99 -19.60 46.62
N SER A 15 -28.49 -19.25 47.81
CA SER A 15 -29.35 -18.82 48.92
C SER A 15 -30.21 -17.64 48.45
N GLU A 16 -31.45 -17.51 48.93
CA GLU A 16 -32.32 -16.35 48.61
C GLU A 16 -31.62 -15.00 48.87
N SER A 17 -30.64 -14.99 49.78
CA SER A 17 -29.78 -13.84 50.09
C SER A 17 -28.69 -13.54 49.05
N ASP A 18 -28.32 -14.48 48.18
CA ASP A 18 -27.24 -14.35 47.18
C ASP A 18 -27.76 -13.80 45.84
N ILE A 19 -29.05 -14.02 45.55
CA ILE A 19 -29.72 -13.59 44.32
C ILE A 19 -29.64 -12.07 44.11
N PRO A 20 -29.84 -11.20 45.13
CA PRO A 20 -29.73 -9.74 44.95
C PRO A 20 -28.30 -9.30 44.61
N GLN A 21 -27.29 -9.88 45.27
CA GLN A 21 -25.88 -9.57 45.02
C GLN A 21 -25.47 -9.99 43.61
N MET A 22 -25.91 -11.17 43.16
CA MET A 22 -25.64 -11.65 41.82
C MET A 22 -26.33 -10.78 40.75
N LYS A 23 -27.57 -10.34 40.99
CA LYS A 23 -28.27 -9.38 40.12
C LYS A 23 -27.54 -8.04 40.05
N GLN A 24 -27.00 -7.57 41.17
CA GLN A 24 -26.23 -6.32 41.21
C GLN A 24 -24.94 -6.44 40.39
N VAL A 25 -24.14 -7.50 40.61
CA VAL A 25 -22.91 -7.73 39.84
C VAL A 25 -23.20 -7.85 38.34
N LEU A 26 -24.30 -8.52 37.97
CA LEU A 26 -24.73 -8.62 36.58
C LEU A 26 -25.13 -7.25 36.01
N ALA A 27 -25.86 -6.42 36.77
CA ALA A 27 -26.22 -5.08 36.35
C ALA A 27 -24.97 -4.20 36.14
N GLU A 28 -24.02 -4.23 37.06
CA GLU A 28 -22.73 -3.52 36.94
C GLU A 28 -21.94 -4.00 35.71
N SER A 29 -21.89 -5.32 35.48
CA SER A 29 -21.20 -5.89 34.32
C SER A 29 -21.85 -5.49 32.99
N LEU A 30 -23.19 -5.40 32.93
CA LEU A 30 -23.90 -4.94 31.74
C LEU A 30 -23.63 -3.46 31.43
N VAL A 31 -23.50 -2.62 32.47
CA VAL A 31 -23.13 -1.22 32.31
C VAL A 31 -21.71 -1.09 31.75
N ASP A 32 -20.76 -1.88 32.28
CA ASP A 32 -19.39 -1.89 31.76
C ASP A 32 -19.31 -2.40 30.32
N LEU A 33 -20.09 -3.43 29.98
CA LEU A 33 -20.17 -3.95 28.62
C LEU A 33 -20.68 -2.88 27.63
N ALA A 34 -21.79 -2.22 27.96
CA ALA A 34 -22.31 -1.12 27.14
C ALA A 34 -21.31 0.04 27.00
N LYS A 35 -20.54 0.33 28.05
CA LYS A 35 -19.47 1.33 28.01
C LYS A 35 -18.36 0.90 27.06
N TYR A 36 -17.92 -0.35 27.08
CA TYR A 36 -16.88 -0.83 26.16
C TYR A 36 -17.37 -0.85 24.70
N ASP A 37 -18.61 -1.26 24.46
CA ASP A 37 -19.22 -1.23 23.12
C ASP A 37 -19.22 0.21 22.55
N ALA A 38 -19.62 1.20 23.35
CA ALA A 38 -19.58 2.60 22.95
C ALA A 38 -18.15 3.10 22.64
N HIS A 39 -17.13 2.63 23.38
CA HIS A 39 -15.74 2.95 23.09
C HIS A 39 -15.28 2.31 21.78
N ILE A 40 -15.66 1.05 21.53
CA ILE A 40 -15.33 0.34 20.29
C ILE A 40 -15.94 1.07 19.10
N GLU A 41 -17.23 1.41 19.15
CA GLU A 41 -17.89 2.16 18.08
C GLU A 41 -17.21 3.50 17.80
N ARG A 42 -16.86 4.24 18.86
CA ARG A 42 -16.12 5.51 18.72
C ARG A 42 -14.77 5.32 18.03
N LEU A 43 -13.99 4.33 18.45
CA LEU A 43 -12.68 4.05 17.88
C LEU A 43 -12.79 3.61 16.41
N MET A 44 -13.78 2.77 16.09
CA MET A 44 -14.06 2.38 14.71
C MET A 44 -14.41 3.60 13.84
N GLY A 45 -15.17 4.56 14.36
CA GLY A 45 -15.45 5.82 13.68
C GLY A 45 -14.17 6.61 13.36
N ILE A 46 -13.26 6.73 14.33
CA ILE A 46 -11.96 7.41 14.13
C ILE A 46 -11.12 6.67 13.08
N VAL A 47 -11.07 5.34 13.13
CA VAL A 47 -10.33 4.53 12.14
C VAL A 47 -10.90 4.76 10.73
N ALA A 48 -12.22 4.77 10.56
CA ALA A 48 -12.85 5.03 9.28
C ALA A 48 -12.53 6.42 8.74
N GLU A 49 -12.58 7.45 9.59
CA GLU A 49 -12.20 8.83 9.21
C GLU A 49 -10.74 8.91 8.73
N LEU A 50 -9.82 8.30 9.49
CA LEU A 50 -8.40 8.29 9.13
C LEU A 50 -8.12 7.49 7.85
N GLN A 51 -8.83 6.39 7.63
CA GLN A 51 -8.73 5.62 6.38
C GLN A 51 -9.19 6.45 5.18
N GLN A 52 -10.28 7.20 5.31
CA GLN A 52 -10.76 8.10 4.25
C GLN A 52 -9.72 9.19 3.95
N LYS A 53 -9.24 9.91 4.98
CA LYS A 53 -8.20 10.94 4.82
C LYS A 53 -6.94 10.38 4.17
N ARG A 54 -6.52 9.17 4.55
CA ARG A 54 -5.37 8.48 3.93
C ARG A 54 -5.63 8.19 2.46
N ALA A 55 -6.81 7.71 2.10
CA ALA A 55 -7.16 7.41 0.71
C ALA A 55 -7.14 8.69 -0.16
N ASP A 56 -7.70 9.77 0.34
CA ASP A 56 -7.73 11.08 -0.35
C ASP A 56 -6.31 11.63 -0.55
N LEU A 57 -5.49 11.60 0.50
CA LEU A 57 -4.10 12.05 0.42
C LEU A 57 -3.28 11.16 -0.52
N LYS A 58 -3.49 9.84 -0.49
CA LYS A 58 -2.83 8.92 -1.41
C LYS A 58 -3.16 9.24 -2.86
N LYS A 59 -4.43 9.50 -3.17
CA LYS A 59 -4.85 9.92 -4.52
C LYS A 59 -4.15 11.21 -4.95
N TYR A 60 -4.14 12.23 -4.09
CA TYR A 60 -3.42 13.49 -4.36
C TYR A 60 -1.93 13.24 -4.64
N VAL A 61 -1.24 12.45 -3.80
CA VAL A 61 0.17 12.11 -3.99
C VAL A 61 0.40 11.36 -5.32
N ASP A 62 -0.45 10.39 -5.65
CA ASP A 62 -0.32 9.59 -6.86
C ASP A 62 -0.56 10.45 -8.12
N GLU A 63 -1.52 11.38 -8.09
CA GLU A 63 -1.75 12.37 -9.14
C GLU A 63 -0.55 13.30 -9.33
N HIS A 64 -0.01 13.87 -8.24
CA HIS A 64 1.17 14.73 -8.32
C HIS A 64 2.43 13.98 -8.74
N ARG A 65 2.63 12.73 -8.32
CA ARG A 65 3.69 11.87 -8.84
C ARG A 65 3.52 11.61 -10.34
N SER A 66 2.29 11.41 -10.80
CA SER A 66 2.01 11.27 -12.23
C SER A 66 2.30 12.55 -13.02
N LEU A 67 2.11 13.73 -12.41
CA LEU A 67 2.43 15.03 -13.03
C LEU A 67 3.94 15.34 -13.02
N LEU A 68 4.61 15.01 -11.91
CA LEU A 68 6.07 15.13 -11.73
C LEU A 68 6.84 14.04 -12.48
N SER A 69 6.17 12.96 -12.91
CA SER A 69 6.59 12.10 -14.01
C SER A 69 6.53 12.88 -15.34
N SER A 70 7.27 13.99 -15.37
CA SER A 70 7.54 14.95 -16.44
C SER A 70 7.82 14.32 -17.80
N MET A 71 8.18 13.04 -17.82
CA MET A 71 8.27 12.19 -19.01
C MET A 71 6.95 12.03 -19.80
N ARG A 72 5.78 12.39 -19.24
CA ARG A 72 4.51 12.44 -19.98
C ARG A 72 4.23 13.79 -20.67
N ARG A 73 5.03 14.82 -20.40
CA ARG A 73 4.82 16.18 -20.94
C ARG A 73 5.56 16.44 -22.25
N PHE A 74 6.54 15.60 -22.58
CA PHE A 74 7.24 15.70 -23.86
C PHE A 74 6.41 15.10 -24.98
N PRO A 75 6.18 15.80 -26.09
CA PRO A 75 5.62 15.18 -27.29
C PRO A 75 6.35 13.88 -27.63
N PRO A 76 5.65 12.85 -28.12
CA PRO A 76 6.27 11.57 -28.48
C PRO A 76 7.44 11.75 -29.47
N GLU A 77 7.38 12.78 -30.32
CA GLU A 77 8.44 13.14 -31.27
C GLU A 77 9.73 13.54 -30.55
N ILE A 78 9.63 14.41 -29.54
CA ILE A 78 10.79 14.88 -28.77
C ILE A 78 11.40 13.73 -27.95
N LEU A 79 10.56 12.86 -27.39
CA LEU A 79 11.04 11.64 -26.72
C LEU A 79 11.72 10.69 -27.69
N GLY A 80 11.17 10.54 -28.90
CA GLY A 80 11.77 9.75 -29.98
C GLY A 80 13.15 10.29 -30.40
N GLU A 81 13.30 11.61 -30.53
CA GLU A 81 14.59 12.25 -30.81
C GLU A 81 15.60 12.01 -29.67
N ILE A 82 15.19 12.19 -28.41
CA ILE A 82 16.04 11.90 -27.24
C ILE A 82 16.47 10.43 -27.23
N PHE A 83 15.53 9.51 -27.46
CA PHE A 83 15.85 8.08 -27.56
C PHE A 83 16.79 7.82 -28.74
N GLY A 84 16.62 8.52 -29.85
CA GLY A 84 17.55 8.48 -30.98
C GLY A 84 18.98 8.83 -30.56
N PHE A 85 19.18 9.90 -29.81
CA PHE A 85 20.49 10.22 -29.24
C PHE A 85 21.01 9.12 -28.30
N CYS A 86 20.17 8.66 -27.36
CA CYS A 86 20.56 7.60 -26.42
C CYS A 86 20.83 6.23 -27.07
N CYS A 87 20.18 5.90 -28.18
CA CYS A 87 20.36 4.64 -28.90
C CYS A 87 21.47 4.75 -29.96
N SER A 88 21.73 5.94 -30.52
CA SER A 88 22.76 6.16 -31.54
C SER A 88 24.16 6.33 -30.95
N GLU A 89 24.32 7.01 -29.81
CA GLU A 89 25.61 7.18 -29.12
C GLU A 89 26.08 5.89 -28.44
N TYR A 90 25.15 4.97 -28.14
CA TYR A 90 25.39 3.66 -27.52
C TYR A 90 25.00 2.48 -28.43
N GLY A 91 24.81 2.73 -29.74
CA GLY A 91 24.48 1.72 -30.73
C GLY A 91 25.65 0.75 -30.90
N LEU A 92 25.68 -0.27 -30.05
CA LEU A 92 26.80 -1.21 -29.87
C LEU A 92 28.12 -0.49 -29.51
N SER A 93 28.13 0.30 -28.43
CA SER A 93 29.41 0.53 -27.76
C SER A 93 29.84 -0.79 -27.11
N VAL A 94 30.48 -1.65 -27.91
CA VAL A 94 31.39 -2.66 -27.36
C VAL A 94 32.46 -1.85 -26.68
N ASN A 95 32.37 -1.72 -25.35
CA ASN A 95 33.47 -1.24 -24.53
C ASN A 95 34.61 -2.22 -24.78
N ARG A 96 35.47 -1.88 -25.76
CA ARG A 96 36.70 -2.63 -26.04
C ARG A 96 37.76 -2.21 -25.02
N GLU A 97 37.40 -2.17 -23.74
CA GLU A 97 38.37 -2.28 -22.67
C GLU A 97 38.49 -3.76 -22.32
N ILE A 98 39.33 -4.40 -23.13
CA ILE A 98 40.25 -5.49 -22.78
C ILE A 98 40.01 -6.05 -21.36
N SER A 99 39.07 -6.99 -21.24
CA SER A 99 39.05 -8.02 -20.19
C SER A 99 38.10 -9.13 -20.67
N LEU A 100 38.61 -10.35 -20.78
CA LEU A 100 37.93 -11.52 -21.35
C LEU A 100 36.90 -12.15 -20.40
N GLU A 101 36.24 -11.37 -19.56
CA GLU A 101 35.34 -11.90 -18.53
C GLU A 101 34.08 -11.02 -18.46
N ASP A 102 33.06 -11.38 -19.25
CA ASP A 102 31.71 -10.78 -19.29
C ASP A 102 31.49 -9.77 -20.44
N PHE A 103 30.98 -10.31 -21.55
CA PHE A 103 30.32 -9.52 -22.59
C PHE A 103 29.03 -8.91 -22.01
N GLN A 104 29.11 -7.73 -21.40
CA GLN A 104 27.94 -6.97 -21.01
C GLN A 104 27.39 -6.22 -22.23
N VAL A 105 26.36 -6.80 -22.84
CA VAL A 105 25.54 -6.10 -23.83
C VAL A 105 24.49 -5.31 -23.05
N ASP A 106 24.61 -3.98 -23.05
CA ASP A 106 23.60 -3.07 -22.49
C ASP A 106 22.77 -2.47 -23.63
N PRO A 107 21.66 -3.11 -24.06
CA PRO A 107 20.82 -2.63 -25.16
C PRO A 107 19.97 -1.44 -24.70
N PRO A 108 20.30 -0.19 -25.10
CA PRO A 108 19.63 1.01 -24.60
C PRO A 108 18.13 0.99 -24.92
N THR A 109 17.77 0.51 -26.10
CA THR A 109 16.39 0.37 -26.59
C THR A 109 15.54 -0.53 -25.67
N LEU A 110 16.11 -1.63 -25.18
CA LEU A 110 15.40 -2.51 -24.25
C LEU A 110 15.26 -1.89 -22.86
N ILE A 111 16.30 -1.21 -22.37
CA ILE A 111 16.27 -0.49 -21.08
C ILE A 111 15.18 0.59 -21.09
N LEU A 112 15.11 1.39 -22.17
CA LEU A 112 14.11 2.43 -22.34
C LEU A 112 12.68 1.87 -22.37
N SER A 113 12.48 0.71 -23.00
CA SER A 113 11.16 0.03 -23.10
C SER A 113 10.60 -0.48 -21.76
N GLN A 114 11.44 -0.58 -20.72
CA GLN A 114 11.07 -1.08 -19.40
C GLN A 114 10.60 0.03 -18.43
N ILE A 115 10.83 1.31 -18.75
CA ILE A 115 10.56 2.43 -17.84
C ILE A 115 9.06 2.67 -17.63
N CYS A 116 8.28 2.79 -18.70
CA CYS A 116 6.81 2.91 -18.63
C CYS A 116 6.13 2.51 -19.94
N SER A 117 4.81 2.33 -19.92
CA SER A 117 4.02 1.96 -21.12
C SER A 117 4.22 2.94 -22.28
N ARG A 118 4.19 4.25 -22.01
CA ARG A 118 4.39 5.27 -23.05
C ARG A 118 5.76 5.18 -23.72
N TRP A 119 6.82 4.97 -22.93
CA TRP A 119 8.18 4.85 -23.47
C TRP A 119 8.30 3.59 -24.33
N ARG A 120 7.67 2.50 -23.88
CA ARG A 120 7.54 1.27 -24.68
C ARG A 120 6.80 1.52 -26.00
N ASP A 121 5.68 2.23 -25.98
CA ASP A 121 4.90 2.51 -27.19
C ASP A 121 5.73 3.32 -28.21
N ILE A 122 6.49 4.32 -27.74
CA ILE A 122 7.39 5.12 -28.58
C ILE A 122 8.53 4.25 -29.13
N VAL A 123 9.16 3.43 -28.30
CA VAL A 123 10.27 2.54 -28.71
C VAL A 123 9.82 1.50 -29.75
N ILE A 124 8.64 0.91 -29.56
CA ILE A 124 8.08 -0.08 -30.50
C ILE A 124 7.65 0.59 -31.82
N SER A 125 7.11 1.80 -31.76
CA SER A 125 6.65 2.55 -32.95
C SER A 125 7.77 3.27 -33.71
N SER A 126 9.00 3.24 -33.22
CA SER A 126 10.15 3.92 -33.82
C SER A 126 11.20 2.90 -34.30
N PRO A 127 11.08 2.36 -35.53
CA PRO A 127 12.04 1.39 -36.07
C PRO A 127 13.49 1.88 -36.10
N SER A 128 13.71 3.19 -36.16
CA SER A 128 15.05 3.81 -36.17
C SER A 128 15.84 3.68 -34.86
N LEU A 129 15.22 3.16 -33.79
CA LEU A 129 15.86 2.95 -32.48
C LEU A 129 16.46 1.54 -32.31
N TRP A 130 16.32 0.66 -33.31
CA TRP A 130 16.85 -0.69 -33.36
C TRP A 130 17.98 -0.78 -34.38
#